data_AF-A5I501-F1
#
_entry.id   AF-A5I501-F1
#
_cell.length_a   1.000
_cell.length_b   1.000
_cell.length_c   1.000
_cell.angle_alpha   90.00
_cell.angle_beta   90.00
_cell.angle_gamma   90.00
#
_symmetry.space_group_name_H-M   'P 1'
#
loop_
_entity.id
_entity.type
_entity.pdbx_description
1 polymer ?
#
loop_
_entity_poly.entity_id
_entity_poly.type
_entity_poly.pdbx_seq_one_letter_code
_entity_poly.pdbx_strand_id
1 'polypeptide(L)'
;MRPLADLMRPKKLEDFVGQKHILSENKPLYNLMKNKSICNSIFYGPPGTGKTTLANIMANYVDKKFYRLNATTASIKDIQEITSSINSLLNYSGVVLYIDELQHFTKKQQQALLEFIEDGRVILIASTTENPYFVIHKAILSRCNIFQFKPLNREDIILGLEKAINKLIDKGINIKYTFESLEYISEICQGDYRKAYNILELAVNSHCGFNIEINLDYIESLAQSNIRADATGDEYYNILSAFQKSIRGSDADAAVHYLARLIKSGDMISITRRLSVMAAEDIGLAYPNALTIVNSGIELALKVGFPEAQIILSEITIYLATLPKSNSAYIAIKNATKDLENINFGDVPDHLKDSHYYGAKNLGIGGYKYPHDFNNHYVSQEYLPKELKDKVYYIAQHNKYEENLKKYWENIKKFK
;
A
#
# COMPACT_ATOMS: atom_id res chain seq x y z
N MET A 1 -4.23 -26.35 21.06
CA MET A 1 -3.13 -25.48 21.55
C MET A 1 -3.39 -24.06 21.09
N ARG A 2 -3.16 -23.03 21.90
CA ARG A 2 -3.21 -21.63 21.43
C ARG A 2 -1.86 -21.27 20.79
N PRO A 3 -1.81 -20.64 19.62
CA PRO A 3 -0.54 -20.23 18.97
C PRO A 3 0.31 -19.32 19.86
N LEU A 4 1.63 -19.33 19.68
CA LEU A 4 2.56 -18.47 20.43
C LEU A 4 2.23 -16.99 20.25
N ALA A 5 1.91 -16.58 19.01
CA ALA A 5 1.50 -15.21 18.71
C ALA A 5 0.29 -14.74 19.54
N ASP A 6 -0.63 -15.64 19.88
CA ASP A 6 -1.79 -15.33 20.73
C ASP A 6 -1.44 -15.34 22.22
N LEU A 7 -0.55 -16.24 22.64
CA LEU A 7 -0.03 -16.30 24.02
C LEU A 7 0.82 -15.08 24.39
N MET A 8 1.48 -14.48 23.41
CA MET A 8 2.36 -13.32 23.59
C MET A 8 1.64 -11.98 23.46
N ARG A 9 0.36 -11.95 23.11
CA ARG A 9 -0.39 -10.69 22.98
C ARG A 9 -0.32 -9.86 24.27
N PRO A 10 0.23 -8.64 24.21
CA PRO A 10 0.21 -7.68 25.32
C PRO A 10 -1.21 -7.44 25.84
N LYS A 11 -1.34 -7.33 27.16
CA LYS A 11 -2.62 -7.01 27.84
C LYS A 11 -2.69 -5.55 28.30
N LYS A 12 -1.55 -4.92 28.49
CA LYS A 12 -1.40 -3.53 28.94
C LYS A 12 -0.59 -2.74 27.92
N LEU A 13 -0.72 -1.43 27.95
CA LEU A 13 -0.02 -0.53 27.03
C LEU A 13 1.50 -0.56 27.27
N GLU A 14 1.91 -0.72 28.53
CA GLU A 14 3.31 -0.81 28.95
C GLU A 14 4.03 -2.05 28.38
N ASP A 15 3.27 -3.11 28.07
CA ASP A 15 3.77 -4.33 27.47
C ASP A 15 3.80 -4.27 25.93
N PHE A 16 3.19 -3.22 25.33
CA PHE A 16 3.11 -3.06 23.88
C PHE A 16 4.45 -2.56 23.34
N VAL A 17 4.97 -3.26 22.34
CA VAL A 17 6.28 -2.94 21.74
C VAL A 17 6.07 -2.34 20.36
N GLY A 18 6.85 -1.30 20.05
CA GLY A 18 6.81 -0.56 18.80
C GLY A 18 5.74 0.52 18.72
N GLN A 19 5.54 1.06 17.51
CA GLN A 19 4.60 2.15 17.22
C GLN A 19 4.82 3.43 18.06
N LYS A 20 6.07 3.73 18.46
CA LYS A 20 6.43 4.90 19.28
C LYS A 20 5.87 6.21 18.71
N HIS A 21 5.85 6.37 17.39
CA HIS A 21 5.33 7.58 16.74
C HIS A 21 3.86 7.91 17.09
N ILE A 22 3.04 6.92 17.44
CA ILE A 22 1.65 7.10 17.90
C ILE A 22 1.45 6.81 19.40
N LEU A 23 2.32 6.02 20.04
CA LEU A 23 2.18 5.57 21.43
C LEU A 23 3.16 6.20 22.43
N SER A 24 4.07 7.08 22.01
CA SER A 24 4.94 7.81 22.95
C SER A 24 4.15 8.72 23.89
N GLU A 25 4.75 9.04 25.04
CA GLU A 25 4.22 10.03 25.97
C GLU A 25 3.91 11.35 25.26
N ASN A 26 2.81 12.01 25.66
CA ASN A 26 2.24 13.21 25.04
C ASN A 26 1.63 13.04 23.64
N LYS A 27 1.59 11.82 23.06
CA LYS A 27 0.86 11.59 21.80
C LYS A 27 -0.66 11.52 22.04
N PRO A 28 -1.49 11.95 21.07
CA PRO A 28 -2.95 11.95 21.24
C PRO A 28 -3.53 10.60 21.64
N LEU A 29 -3.09 9.50 21.01
CA LEU A 29 -3.58 8.16 21.32
C LEU A 29 -3.14 7.69 22.71
N TYR A 30 -1.90 7.98 23.10
CA TYR A 30 -1.41 7.72 24.46
C TYR A 30 -2.23 8.47 25.52
N ASN A 31 -2.48 9.76 25.30
CA ASN A 31 -3.25 10.59 26.22
C ASN A 31 -4.71 10.13 26.33
N LEU A 32 -5.34 9.75 25.22
CA LEU A 32 -6.69 9.16 25.22
C LEU A 32 -6.75 7.90 26.10
N MET A 33 -5.80 6.98 25.90
CA MET A 33 -5.72 5.74 26.68
C MET A 33 -5.47 6.00 28.17
N LYS A 34 -4.56 6.92 28.52
CA LYS A 34 -4.31 7.30 29.93
C LYS A 34 -5.52 7.96 30.58
N ASN A 35 -6.28 8.75 29.83
CA ASN A 35 -7.53 9.36 30.28
C ASN A 35 -8.74 8.40 30.27
N LYS A 36 -8.52 7.10 30.02
CA LYS A 36 -9.58 6.06 29.92
C LYS A 36 -10.69 6.45 28.94
N SER A 37 -10.30 7.07 27.82
CA SER A 37 -11.19 7.48 26.75
C SER A 37 -10.76 6.83 25.42
N ILE A 38 -11.74 6.60 24.55
CA ILE A 38 -11.53 6.08 23.20
C ILE A 38 -12.44 6.83 22.24
N CYS A 39 -11.96 6.97 21.01
CA CYS A 39 -12.67 7.59 19.92
C CYS A 39 -12.80 6.60 18.75
N ASN A 40 -13.71 6.91 17.83
CA ASN A 40 -13.80 6.17 16.58
C ASN A 40 -12.46 6.25 15.85
N SER A 41 -11.92 5.09 15.49
CA SER A 41 -10.54 4.96 15.04
C SER A 41 -10.44 4.02 13.84
N ILE A 42 -9.56 4.34 12.90
CA ILE A 42 -9.16 3.48 11.79
C ILE A 42 -7.66 3.22 11.91
N PHE A 43 -7.30 1.97 12.10
CA PHE A 43 -5.93 1.50 12.15
C PHE A 43 -5.52 1.00 10.77
N TYR A 44 -4.57 1.68 10.15
CA TYR A 44 -4.11 1.34 8.81
C TYR A 44 -2.62 0.97 8.85
N GLY A 45 -2.23 -0.15 8.24
CA GLY A 45 -0.83 -0.54 8.12
C GLY A 45 -0.63 -2.02 7.86
N PRO A 46 0.62 -2.48 7.72
CA PRO A 46 0.94 -3.86 7.35
C PRO A 46 0.48 -4.88 8.41
N PRO A 47 0.30 -6.16 8.05
CA PRO A 47 -0.06 -7.21 8.99
C PRO A 47 0.96 -7.33 10.13
N GLY A 48 0.55 -7.94 11.25
CA GLY A 48 1.45 -8.23 12.37
C GLY A 48 1.98 -7.03 13.18
N THR A 49 1.66 -5.80 12.80
CA THR A 49 2.09 -4.57 13.49
C THR A 49 1.39 -4.27 14.81
N GLY A 50 0.43 -5.10 15.22
CA GLY A 50 -0.26 -4.97 16.52
C GLY A 50 -1.60 -4.23 16.49
N LYS A 51 -2.21 -4.00 15.32
CA LYS A 51 -3.54 -3.33 15.19
C LYS A 51 -4.62 -3.95 16.09
N THR A 52 -4.86 -5.26 15.96
CA THR A 52 -5.87 -5.99 16.75
C THR A 52 -5.52 -6.00 18.23
N THR A 53 -4.23 -6.11 18.55
CA THR A 53 -3.73 -6.09 19.94
C THR A 53 -4.01 -4.73 20.57
N LEU A 54 -3.69 -3.63 19.89
CA LEU A 54 -3.93 -2.29 20.43
C LEU A 54 -5.42 -2.01 20.62
N ALA A 55 -6.28 -2.45 19.69
CA ALA A 55 -7.72 -2.35 19.84
C ALA A 55 -8.23 -3.07 21.11
N ASN A 56 -7.75 -4.29 21.37
CA ASN A 56 -8.09 -5.03 22.58
C ASN A 56 -7.60 -4.30 23.84
N ILE A 57 -6.39 -3.75 23.83
CA ILE A 57 -5.87 -2.98 24.97
C ILE A 57 -6.75 -1.77 25.22
N MET A 58 -7.01 -0.96 24.18
CA MET A 58 -7.87 0.22 24.28
C MET A 58 -9.26 -0.12 24.84
N ALA A 59 -9.84 -1.24 24.41
CA ALA A 59 -11.12 -1.71 24.91
C ALA A 59 -11.08 -2.15 26.38
N ASN A 60 -9.95 -2.63 26.91
CA ASN A 60 -9.81 -2.94 28.33
C ASN A 60 -9.68 -1.68 29.22
N TYR A 61 -9.28 -0.54 28.64
CA TYR A 61 -9.12 0.72 29.39
C TYR A 61 -10.44 1.46 29.63
N VAL A 62 -11.40 1.29 28.71
CA VAL A 62 -12.77 1.73 28.88
C VAL A 62 -13.61 0.58 29.39
N ASP A 63 -14.37 0.79 30.45
CA ASP A 63 -15.28 -0.21 31.03
C ASP A 63 -16.52 -0.43 30.15
N LYS A 64 -16.30 -0.88 28.91
CA LYS A 64 -17.32 -1.13 27.88
C LYS A 64 -17.14 -2.52 27.31
N LYS A 65 -18.26 -3.17 26.94
CA LYS A 65 -18.20 -4.46 26.26
C LYS A 65 -17.49 -4.32 24.91
N PHE A 66 -16.59 -5.26 24.64
CA PHE A 66 -15.82 -5.34 23.40
C PHE A 66 -16.34 -6.46 22.52
N TYR A 67 -16.69 -6.11 21.28
CA TYR A 67 -17.12 -7.07 20.25
C TYR A 67 -16.15 -7.02 19.08
N ARG A 68 -15.84 -8.19 18.51
CA ARG A 68 -14.96 -8.31 17.35
C ARG A 68 -15.69 -8.97 16.20
N LEU A 69 -15.65 -8.32 15.04
CA LEU A 69 -16.11 -8.84 13.77
C LEU A 69 -14.97 -8.82 12.75
N ASN A 70 -15.02 -9.71 11.78
CA ASN A 70 -14.17 -9.67 10.59
C ASN A 70 -15.05 -9.35 9.38
N ALA A 71 -14.72 -8.31 8.62
CA ALA A 71 -15.54 -7.84 7.50
C ALA A 71 -15.67 -8.84 6.35
N THR A 72 -14.79 -9.85 6.26
CA THR A 72 -14.89 -10.93 5.25
C THR A 72 -16.04 -11.90 5.52
N THR A 73 -16.44 -12.06 6.79
CA THR A 73 -17.47 -13.02 7.20
C THR A 73 -18.69 -12.36 7.82
N ALA A 74 -18.53 -11.17 8.40
CA ALA A 74 -19.60 -10.46 9.07
C ALA A 74 -20.53 -9.72 8.10
N SER A 75 -21.73 -9.43 8.59
CA SER A 75 -22.78 -8.68 7.92
C SER A 75 -23.26 -7.53 8.82
N ILE A 76 -24.13 -6.67 8.28
CA ILE A 76 -24.78 -5.61 9.07
C ILE A 76 -25.76 -6.18 10.10
N LYS A 77 -26.30 -7.37 9.86
CA LYS A 77 -27.20 -8.03 10.82
C LYS A 77 -26.47 -8.39 12.12
N ASP A 78 -25.23 -8.86 12.02
CA ASP A 78 -24.41 -9.18 13.20
C ASP A 78 -24.21 -7.94 14.09
N ILE A 79 -24.07 -6.76 13.48
CA ILE A 79 -23.95 -5.48 14.18
C ILE A 79 -25.28 -5.06 14.81
N GLN A 80 -26.40 -5.28 14.11
CA GLN A 80 -27.74 -5.04 14.64
C GLN A 80 -28.03 -5.94 15.84
N GLU A 81 -27.62 -7.21 15.80
CA GLU A 81 -27.78 -8.15 16.92
C GLU A 81 -26.97 -7.69 18.14
N ILE A 82 -25.70 -7.33 17.94
CA ILE A 82 -24.85 -6.78 19.00
C ILE A 82 -25.51 -5.54 19.62
N THR A 83 -25.99 -4.61 18.78
CA THR A 83 -26.54 -3.34 19.26
C THR A 83 -27.93 -3.47 19.89
N SER A 84 -28.76 -4.40 19.42
CA SER A 84 -30.08 -4.67 20.00
C SER A 84 -29.99 -5.18 21.45
N SER A 85 -28.91 -5.93 21.77
CA SER A 85 -28.65 -6.43 23.12
C SER A 85 -28.28 -5.34 24.14
N ILE A 86 -28.04 -4.10 23.67
CA ILE A 86 -27.64 -2.95 24.49
C ILE A 86 -28.87 -2.24 25.11
N ASN A 87 -30.08 -2.42 24.53
CA ASN A 87 -31.31 -1.71 24.93
C ASN A 87 -31.89 -2.09 26.32
N SER A 88 -31.15 -2.84 27.14
CA SER A 88 -31.51 -3.02 28.55
C SER A 88 -31.01 -1.82 29.37
N LEU A 89 -31.88 -1.27 30.23
CA LEU A 89 -31.73 -0.06 31.06
C LEU A 89 -30.39 0.14 31.81
N LEU A 90 -29.50 -0.86 31.82
CA LEU A 90 -28.23 -0.90 32.55
C LEU A 90 -26.98 -0.57 31.71
N ASN A 91 -27.05 -0.47 30.36
CA ASN A 91 -25.89 -0.21 29.48
C ASN A 91 -25.97 1.13 28.72
N TYR A 92 -26.23 2.23 29.43
CA TYR A 92 -26.39 3.58 28.87
C TYR A 92 -25.14 4.17 28.16
N SER A 93 -24.04 3.41 28.03
CA SER A 93 -22.74 3.89 27.55
C SER A 93 -22.26 3.31 26.21
N GLY A 94 -23.06 2.51 25.50
CA GLY A 94 -22.67 1.92 24.20
C GLY A 94 -21.55 0.87 24.29
N VAL A 95 -21.12 0.32 23.15
CA VAL A 95 -20.11 -0.76 23.07
C VAL A 95 -18.91 -0.36 22.22
N VAL A 96 -17.80 -1.09 22.37
CA VAL A 96 -16.65 -0.99 21.46
C VAL A 96 -16.76 -2.09 20.42
N LEU A 97 -16.86 -1.71 19.15
CA LEU A 97 -16.90 -2.64 18.04
C LEU A 97 -15.59 -2.58 17.27
N TYR A 98 -14.84 -3.68 17.27
CA TYR A 98 -13.70 -3.85 16.39
C TYR A 98 -14.10 -4.56 15.10
N ILE A 99 -13.81 -3.94 13.96
CA ILE A 99 -14.01 -4.54 12.64
C ILE A 99 -12.66 -4.73 11.96
N ASP A 100 -12.24 -5.98 11.80
CA ASP A 100 -11.02 -6.30 11.05
C ASP A 100 -11.29 -6.24 9.54
N GLU A 101 -10.30 -5.76 8.79
CA GLU A 101 -10.30 -5.74 7.32
C GLU A 101 -11.51 -5.00 6.71
N LEU A 102 -11.85 -3.81 7.24
CA LEU A 102 -13.04 -3.04 6.86
C LEU A 102 -13.17 -2.82 5.33
N GLN A 103 -12.07 -2.86 4.59
CA GLN A 103 -12.08 -2.78 3.12
C GLN A 103 -12.98 -3.82 2.44
N HIS A 104 -13.25 -4.97 3.09
CA HIS A 104 -14.11 -6.01 2.51
C HIS A 104 -15.61 -5.72 2.63
N PHE A 105 -16.02 -4.78 3.48
CA PHE A 105 -17.39 -4.29 3.46
C PHE A 105 -17.63 -3.44 2.21
N THR A 106 -18.74 -3.71 1.53
CA THR A 106 -19.23 -2.87 0.43
C THR A 106 -19.48 -1.44 0.90
N LYS A 107 -19.46 -0.46 -0.01
CA LYS A 107 -19.72 0.95 0.35
C LYS A 107 -21.07 1.14 1.05
N LYS A 108 -22.10 0.36 0.67
CA LYS A 108 -23.42 0.36 1.32
C LYS A 108 -23.36 -0.16 2.76
N GLN A 109 -22.62 -1.24 3.01
CA GLN A 109 -22.41 -1.75 4.37
C GLN A 109 -21.63 -0.75 5.22
N GLN A 110 -20.59 -0.13 4.68
CA GLN A 110 -19.84 0.91 5.40
C GLN A 110 -20.72 2.12 5.75
N GLN A 111 -21.61 2.56 4.85
CA GLN A 111 -22.57 3.64 5.16
C GLN A 111 -23.55 3.24 6.26
N ALA A 112 -24.03 1.99 6.28
CA ALA A 112 -24.92 1.51 7.33
C ALA A 112 -24.28 1.56 8.73
N LEU A 113 -22.95 1.54 8.83
CA LEU A 113 -22.25 1.72 10.11
C LEU A 113 -22.48 3.11 10.73
N LEU A 114 -22.76 4.13 9.92
CA LEU A 114 -22.90 5.51 10.38
C LEU A 114 -24.01 5.65 11.42
N GLU A 115 -25.13 4.97 11.22
CA GLU A 115 -26.29 4.99 12.12
C GLU A 115 -25.87 4.61 13.56
N PHE A 116 -25.05 3.57 13.71
CA PHE A 116 -24.61 3.10 15.02
C PHE A 116 -23.53 3.99 15.65
N ILE A 117 -22.72 4.67 14.82
CA ILE A 117 -21.64 5.56 15.26
C ILE A 117 -22.21 6.90 15.71
N GLU A 118 -23.14 7.48 14.95
CA GLU A 118 -23.72 8.80 15.21
C GLU A 118 -24.60 8.80 16.46
N ASP A 119 -25.39 7.73 16.66
CA ASP A 119 -26.23 7.57 17.84
C ASP A 119 -25.43 7.20 19.10
N GLY A 120 -24.11 7.03 19.00
CA GLY A 120 -23.22 6.69 20.11
C GLY A 120 -23.38 5.25 20.64
N ARG A 121 -24.19 4.41 19.97
CA ARG A 121 -24.36 2.98 20.30
C ARG A 121 -23.04 2.22 20.15
N VAL A 122 -22.21 2.62 19.20
CA VAL A 122 -20.94 1.98 18.86
C VAL A 122 -19.80 2.99 18.84
N ILE A 123 -18.73 2.68 19.57
CA ILE A 123 -17.39 3.24 19.31
C ILE A 123 -16.67 2.28 18.37
N LEU A 124 -16.44 2.72 17.14
CA LEU A 124 -15.85 1.89 16.09
C LEU A 124 -14.32 1.94 16.16
N ILE A 125 -13.68 0.77 16.21
CA ILE A 125 -12.25 0.62 15.90
C ILE A 125 -12.13 -0.29 14.69
N ALA A 126 -11.82 0.25 13.52
CA ALA A 126 -11.65 -0.53 12.30
C ALA A 126 -10.18 -0.74 11.96
N SER A 127 -9.85 -1.83 11.28
CA SER A 127 -8.52 -2.09 10.75
C SER A 127 -8.53 -2.27 9.23
N THR A 128 -7.44 -1.88 8.57
CA THR A 128 -7.19 -2.18 7.16
C THR A 128 -5.69 -2.28 6.88
N THR A 129 -5.32 -3.09 5.88
CA THR A 129 -3.95 -3.18 5.36
C THR A 129 -3.70 -2.21 4.20
N GLU A 130 -4.77 -1.72 3.58
CA GLU A 130 -4.71 -0.82 2.44
C GLU A 130 -4.81 0.65 2.88
N ASN A 131 -4.58 1.58 1.96
CA ASN A 131 -4.69 2.99 2.28
C ASN A 131 -6.18 3.37 2.50
N PRO A 132 -6.56 3.86 3.70
CA PRO A 132 -7.96 4.06 4.09
C PRO A 132 -8.67 5.09 3.21
N TYR A 133 -7.95 6.07 2.64
CA TYR A 133 -8.54 7.11 1.80
C TYR A 133 -9.10 6.59 0.46
N PHE A 134 -8.67 5.40 0.01
CA PHE A 134 -9.18 4.76 -1.21
C PHE A 134 -10.27 3.74 -0.90
N VAL A 135 -10.05 2.89 0.11
CA VAL A 135 -10.91 1.73 0.38
C VAL A 135 -12.11 2.07 1.27
N ILE A 136 -11.99 3.03 2.18
CA ILE A 136 -13.05 3.36 3.15
C ILE A 136 -13.93 4.51 2.61
N HIS A 137 -15.21 4.48 2.92
CA HIS A 137 -16.19 5.49 2.53
C HIS A 137 -15.92 6.83 3.24
N LYS A 138 -15.99 7.94 2.50
CA LYS A 138 -15.65 9.29 3.00
C LYS A 138 -16.42 9.70 4.26
N ALA A 139 -17.69 9.32 4.36
CA ALA A 139 -18.51 9.63 5.54
C ALA A 139 -18.00 8.95 6.83
N ILE A 140 -17.44 7.74 6.72
CA ILE A 140 -16.80 7.05 7.85
C ILE A 140 -15.48 7.73 8.20
N LEU A 141 -14.66 8.05 7.19
CA LEU A 141 -13.39 8.77 7.40
C LEU A 141 -13.60 10.10 8.15
N SER A 142 -14.66 10.84 7.83
CA SER A 142 -14.96 12.12 8.49
C SER A 142 -15.32 12.01 9.99
N ARG A 143 -15.65 10.81 10.48
CA ARG A 143 -16.07 10.55 11.87
C ARG A 143 -15.06 9.72 12.66
N CYS A 144 -13.94 9.35 12.03
CA CYS A 144 -12.91 8.48 12.61
C CYS A 144 -11.54 9.15 12.57
N ASN A 145 -10.76 8.96 13.63
CA ASN A 145 -9.34 9.30 13.64
C ASN A 145 -8.54 8.19 12.93
N ILE A 146 -7.58 8.57 12.09
CA ILE A 146 -6.76 7.63 11.33
C ILE A 146 -5.40 7.49 12.01
N PHE A 147 -5.03 6.27 12.37
CA PHE A 147 -3.73 5.95 12.96
C PHE A 147 -2.95 5.01 12.05
N GLN A 148 -1.78 5.48 11.60
CA GLN A 148 -0.87 4.68 10.78
C GLN A 148 0.00 3.79 11.67
N PHE A 149 -0.02 2.49 11.39
CA PHE A 149 0.90 1.50 11.92
C PHE A 149 2.05 1.30 10.93
N LYS A 150 3.27 1.37 11.44
CA LYS A 150 4.48 1.15 10.65
C LYS A 150 5.02 -0.27 10.87
N PRO A 151 5.76 -0.85 9.90
CA PRO A 151 6.56 -2.04 10.17
C PRO A 151 7.43 -1.84 11.42
N LEU A 152 7.57 -2.89 12.22
CA LEU A 152 8.41 -2.86 13.42
C LEU A 152 9.88 -2.88 13.02
N ASN A 153 10.72 -2.20 13.79
CA ASN A 153 12.16 -2.28 13.60
C ASN A 153 12.72 -3.59 14.17
N ARG A 154 13.98 -3.88 13.84
CA ARG A 154 14.65 -5.11 14.26
C ARG A 154 14.73 -5.22 15.78
N GLU A 155 15.04 -4.11 16.44
CA GLU A 155 15.20 -4.06 17.89
C GLU A 155 13.90 -4.39 18.62
N ASP A 156 12.77 -3.87 18.14
CA ASP A 156 11.44 -4.18 18.67
C ASP A 156 11.16 -5.69 18.50
N ILE A 157 11.42 -6.26 17.32
CA ILE A 157 11.17 -7.69 17.08
C ILE A 157 12.01 -8.59 18.00
N ILE A 158 13.30 -8.33 18.11
CA ILE A 158 14.23 -9.07 18.97
C ILE A 158 13.73 -9.03 20.42
N LEU A 159 13.39 -7.85 20.94
CA LEU A 159 12.87 -7.69 22.30
C LEU A 159 11.58 -8.50 22.51
N GLY A 160 10.71 -8.57 21.50
CA GLY A 160 9.50 -9.40 21.55
C GLY A 160 9.78 -10.90 21.54
N LEU A 161 10.80 -11.35 20.80
CA LEU A 161 11.25 -12.75 20.76
C LEU A 161 11.90 -13.17 22.08
N GLU A 162 12.77 -12.35 22.66
CA GLU A 162 13.38 -12.61 23.97
C GLU A 162 12.32 -12.75 25.06
N LYS A 163 11.32 -11.85 25.09
CA LYS A 163 10.16 -11.97 26.00
C LYS A 163 9.40 -13.28 25.80
N ALA A 164 9.27 -13.74 24.56
CA ALA A 164 8.60 -15.01 24.27
C ALA A 164 9.41 -16.21 24.75
N ILE A 165 10.71 -16.22 24.51
CA ILE A 165 11.63 -17.28 24.95
C ILE A 165 11.65 -17.35 26.48
N ASN A 166 11.82 -16.23 27.17
CA ASN A 166 11.81 -16.19 28.64
C ASN A 166 10.51 -16.76 29.22
N LYS A 167 9.35 -16.42 28.61
CA LYS A 167 8.06 -16.96 29.01
C LYS A 167 7.92 -18.47 28.76
N LEU A 168 8.59 -19.02 27.75
CA LEU A 168 8.63 -20.46 27.49
C LEU A 168 9.56 -21.17 28.49
N ILE A 169 10.68 -20.54 28.86
CA ILE A 169 11.59 -21.01 29.91
C ILE A 169 10.87 -21.06 31.26
N ASP A 170 10.11 -20.03 31.62
CA ASP A 170 9.29 -20.01 32.85
C ASP A 170 8.24 -21.13 32.89
N LYS A 171 7.85 -21.67 31.73
CA LYS A 171 6.93 -22.82 31.61
C LYS A 171 7.65 -24.17 31.64
N GLY A 172 8.96 -24.19 31.87
CA GLY A 172 9.77 -25.40 31.99
C GLY A 172 10.36 -25.91 30.67
N ILE A 173 10.33 -25.12 29.59
CA ILE A 173 11.00 -25.49 28.33
C ILE A 173 12.44 -24.98 28.37
N ASN A 174 13.43 -25.89 28.31
CA ASN A 174 14.83 -25.48 28.33
C ASN A 174 15.28 -25.05 26.93
N ILE A 175 15.29 -23.74 26.68
CA ILE A 175 15.67 -23.13 25.40
C ILE A 175 17.01 -22.44 25.55
N LYS A 176 17.99 -22.84 24.74
CA LYS A 176 19.22 -22.08 24.49
C LYS A 176 19.11 -21.45 23.11
N TYR A 177 19.52 -20.19 22.97
CA TYR A 177 19.50 -19.50 21.69
C TYR A 177 20.75 -18.63 21.51
N THR A 178 21.12 -18.35 20.26
CA THR A 178 22.17 -17.38 19.94
C THR A 178 21.54 -16.05 19.51
N PHE A 179 22.21 -14.92 19.74
CA PHE A 179 21.67 -13.61 19.38
C PHE A 179 21.47 -13.48 17.86
N GLU A 180 22.40 -14.04 17.08
CA GLU A 180 22.37 -14.10 15.62
C GLU A 180 21.12 -14.82 15.10
N SER A 181 20.62 -15.82 15.84
CA SER A 181 19.38 -16.51 15.48
C SER A 181 18.16 -15.59 15.59
N LEU A 182 18.11 -14.73 16.62
CA LEU A 182 17.02 -13.76 16.81
C LEU A 182 17.12 -12.60 15.82
N GLU A 183 18.34 -12.13 15.55
CA GLU A 183 18.58 -11.15 14.50
C GLU A 183 18.07 -11.69 13.16
N TYR A 184 18.43 -12.92 12.80
CA TYR A 184 17.99 -13.51 11.54
C TYR A 184 16.46 -13.68 11.46
N ILE A 185 15.79 -14.10 12.55
CA ILE A 185 14.30 -14.11 12.61
C ILE A 185 13.74 -12.70 12.41
N SER A 186 14.35 -11.68 13.03
CA SER A 186 13.93 -10.28 12.90
C SER A 186 14.03 -9.77 11.47
N GLU A 187 14.99 -10.26 10.69
CA GLU A 187 15.17 -9.92 9.28
C GLU A 187 14.07 -10.55 8.41
N ILE A 188 13.90 -11.87 8.48
CA ILE A 188 12.95 -12.59 7.62
C ILE A 188 11.47 -12.27 7.94
N CYS A 189 11.18 -11.74 9.14
CA CYS A 189 9.83 -11.35 9.52
C CYS A 189 9.38 -10.00 8.94
N GLN A 190 10.29 -9.16 8.43
CA GLN A 190 10.01 -7.85 7.83
C GLN A 190 9.12 -6.93 8.69
N GLY A 191 9.35 -6.94 10.00
CA GLY A 191 8.61 -6.10 10.94
C GLY A 191 7.19 -6.59 11.25
N ASP A 192 6.89 -7.87 10.99
CA ASP A 192 5.65 -8.56 11.41
C ASP A 192 5.91 -9.47 12.63
N TYR A 193 5.36 -9.11 13.79
CA TYR A 193 5.48 -9.94 15.01
C TYR A 193 4.84 -11.31 14.89
N ARG A 194 3.70 -11.43 14.20
CA ARG A 194 2.99 -12.70 14.07
C ARG A 194 3.86 -13.68 13.29
N LYS A 195 4.51 -13.22 12.23
CA LYS A 195 5.47 -14.00 11.45
C LYS A 195 6.69 -14.39 12.28
N ALA A 196 7.27 -13.45 13.03
CA ALA A 196 8.40 -13.72 13.93
C ALA A 196 8.05 -14.80 14.98
N TYR A 197 6.89 -14.69 15.62
CA TYR A 197 6.44 -15.68 16.60
C TYR A 197 6.11 -17.04 15.98
N ASN A 198 5.56 -17.07 14.76
CA ASN A 198 5.32 -18.33 14.06
C ASN A 198 6.63 -19.06 13.73
N ILE A 199 7.69 -18.33 13.34
CA ILE A 199 9.02 -18.91 13.08
C ILE A 199 9.61 -19.46 14.37
N LEU A 200 9.57 -18.70 15.46
CA LEU A 200 10.04 -19.16 16.77
C LEU A 200 9.25 -20.38 17.27
N GLU A 201 7.92 -20.35 17.13
CA GLU A 201 7.05 -21.47 17.50
C GLU A 201 7.36 -22.72 16.68
N LEU A 202 7.59 -22.57 15.37
CA LEU A 202 8.04 -23.66 14.53
C LEU A 202 9.38 -24.22 15.03
N ALA A 203 10.38 -23.36 15.26
CA ALA A 203 11.71 -23.76 15.71
C ALA A 203 11.69 -24.54 17.03
N VAL A 204 10.84 -24.12 17.96
CA VAL A 204 10.63 -24.80 19.24
C VAL A 204 9.93 -26.13 19.05
N ASN A 205 8.87 -26.19 18.22
CA ASN A 205 8.08 -27.40 18.03
C ASN A 205 8.75 -28.46 17.15
N SER A 206 9.68 -28.07 16.27
CA SER A 206 10.41 -28.98 15.39
C SER A 206 11.63 -29.65 16.06
N HIS A 207 11.92 -29.33 17.32
CA HIS A 207 12.97 -29.98 18.09
C HIS A 207 12.51 -31.31 18.68
N CYS A 208 13.35 -32.34 18.54
CA CYS A 208 13.16 -33.64 19.18
C CYS A 208 13.89 -33.66 20.54
N GLY A 209 13.19 -33.37 21.65
CA GLY A 209 13.75 -33.48 23.01
C GLY A 209 13.33 -32.35 23.95
N PHE A 210 13.81 -32.40 25.20
CA PHE A 210 13.53 -31.39 26.23
C PHE A 210 14.50 -30.20 26.22
N ASN A 211 15.65 -30.34 25.55
CA ASN A 211 16.66 -29.29 25.39
C ASN A 211 16.59 -28.79 23.95
N ILE A 212 16.17 -27.54 23.78
CA ILE A 212 15.98 -26.90 22.48
C ILE A 212 17.16 -25.95 22.26
N GLU A 213 17.86 -26.09 21.14
CA GLU A 213 18.99 -25.24 20.78
C GLU A 213 18.69 -24.50 19.48
N ILE A 214 18.43 -23.20 19.60
CA ILE A 214 18.06 -22.31 18.50
C ILE A 214 19.30 -21.51 18.10
N ASN A 215 20.08 -22.06 17.18
CA ASN A 215 21.19 -21.36 16.55
C ASN A 215 20.82 -20.89 15.13
N LEU A 216 21.71 -20.10 14.51
CA LEU A 216 21.49 -19.58 13.16
C LEU A 216 21.24 -20.69 12.14
N ASP A 217 22.15 -21.68 12.06
CA ASP A 217 22.05 -22.81 11.12
C ASP A 217 20.70 -23.54 11.22
N TYR A 218 20.20 -23.71 12.44
CA TYR A 218 18.90 -24.35 12.67
C TYR A 218 17.75 -23.51 12.10
N ILE A 219 17.69 -22.21 12.39
CA ILE A 219 16.64 -21.33 11.85
C ILE A 219 16.72 -21.26 10.32
N GLU A 220 17.92 -21.28 9.73
CA GLU A 220 18.11 -21.36 8.28
C GLU A 220 17.57 -22.66 7.69
N SER A 221 17.77 -23.78 8.38
CA SER A 221 17.37 -25.12 7.95
C SER A 221 15.85 -25.34 7.92
N LEU A 222 15.07 -24.54 8.67
CA LEU A 222 13.61 -24.64 8.72
C LEU A 222 12.92 -24.33 7.38
N ALA A 223 13.68 -24.00 6.33
CA ALA A 223 13.20 -23.69 4.98
C ALA A 223 12.10 -22.61 4.92
N GLN A 224 11.87 -21.89 6.04
CA GLN A 224 11.21 -20.60 6.07
C GLN A 224 11.98 -19.60 5.21
N SER A 225 13.20 -19.93 4.79
CA SER A 225 14.02 -19.25 3.80
C SER A 225 13.49 -19.27 2.36
N ASN A 226 12.36 -19.88 2.02
CA ASN A 226 11.60 -19.41 0.84
C ASN A 226 11.01 -18.00 1.04
N ILE A 227 11.22 -17.42 2.23
CA ILE A 227 11.04 -16.03 2.64
C ILE A 227 12.41 -15.28 2.70
N ARG A 228 13.56 -15.93 2.49
CA ARG A 228 14.92 -15.29 2.28
C ARG A 228 15.02 -14.51 0.97
N ALA A 229 13.88 -14.30 0.37
CA ALA A 229 13.66 -13.63 -0.84
C ALA A 229 13.43 -12.12 -0.59
N ASP A 230 13.43 -11.66 0.65
CA ASP A 230 13.58 -10.24 0.94
C ASP A 230 14.91 -10.03 1.64
N ALA A 231 15.92 -9.73 0.81
CA ALA A 231 17.01 -8.87 1.21
C ALA A 231 16.43 -7.73 2.07
N THR A 232 17.19 -7.24 3.06
CA THR A 232 16.80 -6.09 3.91
C THR A 232 15.95 -5.10 3.10
N GLY A 233 14.82 -4.59 3.60
CA GLY A 233 13.94 -3.74 2.77
C GLY A 233 14.74 -2.72 1.95
N ASP A 234 15.77 -2.13 2.56
CA ASP A 234 16.76 -1.29 1.89
C ASP A 234 17.56 -2.00 0.78
N GLU A 235 18.16 -3.17 1.00
CA GLU A 235 18.82 -3.94 -0.05
C GLU A 235 17.85 -4.42 -1.15
N TYR A 236 16.64 -4.87 -0.84
CA TYR A 236 15.65 -5.22 -1.85
C TYR A 236 15.25 -4.01 -2.69
N TYR A 237 14.96 -2.87 -2.04
CA TYR A 237 14.70 -1.61 -2.74
C TYR A 237 15.93 -1.11 -3.51
N ASN A 238 17.14 -1.37 -3.02
CA ASN A 238 18.38 -1.05 -3.73
C ASN A 238 18.54 -1.92 -4.97
N ILE A 239 18.24 -3.22 -4.90
CA ILE A 239 18.25 -4.12 -6.06
C ILE A 239 17.16 -3.71 -7.06
N LEU A 240 15.93 -3.45 -6.59
CA LEU A 240 14.83 -3.00 -7.43
C LEU A 240 15.13 -1.65 -8.08
N SER A 241 15.80 -0.75 -7.35
CA SER A 241 16.25 0.53 -7.88
C SER A 241 17.39 0.36 -8.87
N ALA A 242 18.34 -0.53 -8.60
CA ALA A 242 19.44 -0.83 -9.51
C ALA A 242 18.92 -1.46 -10.79
N PHE A 243 17.99 -2.42 -10.70
CA PHE A 243 17.26 -2.99 -11.82
C PHE A 243 16.63 -1.92 -12.71
N GLN A 244 15.86 -1.00 -12.12
CA GLN A 244 15.24 0.10 -12.86
C GLN A 244 16.28 1.05 -13.47
N LYS A 245 17.33 1.40 -12.72
CA LYS A 245 18.40 2.29 -13.20
C LYS A 245 19.20 1.66 -14.33
N SER A 246 19.42 0.34 -14.32
CA SER A 246 20.09 -0.37 -15.41
C SER A 246 19.26 -0.36 -16.70
N ILE A 247 17.94 -0.63 -16.62
CA ILE A 247 17.05 -0.52 -17.77
C ILE A 247 17.03 0.90 -18.32
N ARG A 248 16.85 1.91 -17.43
CA ARG A 248 16.89 3.34 -17.79
C ARG A 248 18.22 3.73 -18.42
N GLY A 249 19.33 3.23 -17.87
CA GLY A 249 20.69 3.42 -18.34
C GLY A 249 21.03 2.66 -19.62
N SER A 250 20.10 1.85 -20.13
CA SER A 250 20.27 1.00 -21.32
C SER A 250 21.39 -0.03 -21.20
N ASP A 251 21.62 -0.53 -19.97
CA ASP A 251 22.55 -1.60 -19.67
C ASP A 251 21.77 -2.91 -19.48
N ALA A 252 21.68 -3.70 -20.55
CA ALA A 252 20.92 -4.95 -20.56
C ALA A 252 21.55 -6.03 -19.65
N ASP A 253 22.88 -6.08 -19.58
CA ASP A 253 23.60 -7.06 -18.78
C ASP A 253 23.37 -6.82 -17.29
N ALA A 254 23.54 -5.58 -16.84
CA ALA A 254 23.25 -5.20 -15.46
C ALA A 254 21.76 -5.39 -15.13
N ALA A 255 20.85 -5.04 -16.05
CA ALA A 255 19.42 -5.22 -15.85
C ALA A 255 19.04 -6.70 -15.65
N VAL A 256 19.57 -7.61 -16.47
CA VAL A 256 19.35 -9.05 -16.32
C VAL A 256 19.99 -9.59 -15.03
N HIS A 257 21.18 -9.08 -14.66
CA HIS A 257 21.81 -9.46 -13.38
C HIS A 257 20.92 -9.09 -12.18
N TYR A 258 20.42 -7.86 -12.11
CA TYR A 258 19.53 -7.45 -11.02
C TYR A 258 18.17 -8.15 -11.09
N LEU A 259 17.65 -8.43 -12.29
CA LEU A 259 16.47 -9.28 -12.46
C LEU A 259 16.70 -10.66 -11.84
N ALA A 260 17.82 -11.32 -12.11
CA ALA A 260 18.12 -12.63 -11.54
C ALA A 260 18.16 -12.60 -10.00
N ARG A 261 18.69 -11.51 -9.41
CA ARG A 261 18.63 -11.30 -7.96
C ARG A 261 17.19 -11.15 -7.46
N LEU A 262 16.33 -10.42 -8.17
CA LEU A 262 14.91 -10.28 -7.87
C LEU A 262 14.12 -11.57 -8.11
N ILE A 263 14.51 -12.43 -9.06
CA ILE A 263 13.82 -13.71 -9.30
C ILE A 263 14.13 -14.71 -8.20
N LYS A 264 15.38 -14.74 -7.70
CA LYS A 264 15.72 -15.48 -6.47
C LYS A 264 14.89 -15.02 -5.26
N SER A 265 14.41 -13.78 -5.32
CA SER A 265 13.53 -13.13 -4.36
C SER A 265 12.06 -13.59 -4.48
N GLY A 266 11.68 -14.37 -5.51
CA GLY A 266 10.30 -14.86 -5.69
C GLY A 266 9.23 -13.78 -5.92
N ASP A 267 9.57 -12.49 -5.84
CA ASP A 267 8.64 -11.37 -5.94
C ASP A 267 8.34 -10.98 -7.40
N MET A 268 7.53 -11.81 -8.05
CA MET A 268 7.05 -11.55 -9.41
C MET A 268 6.22 -10.27 -9.50
N ILE A 269 5.51 -9.89 -8.45
CA ILE A 269 4.60 -8.74 -8.45
C ILE A 269 5.40 -7.45 -8.55
N SER A 270 6.45 -7.27 -7.76
CA SER A 270 7.27 -6.06 -7.82
C SER A 270 8.06 -5.93 -9.13
N ILE A 271 8.57 -7.04 -9.67
CA ILE A 271 9.25 -7.05 -10.98
C ILE A 271 8.28 -6.58 -12.08
N THR A 272 7.11 -7.21 -12.17
CA THR A 272 6.12 -6.91 -13.22
C THR A 272 5.56 -5.48 -13.09
N ARG A 273 5.33 -4.99 -11.88
CA ARG A 273 4.93 -3.59 -11.64
C ARG A 273 6.00 -2.61 -12.12
N ARG A 274 7.29 -2.86 -11.82
CA ARG A 274 8.39 -2.00 -12.27
C ARG A 274 8.51 -2.01 -13.79
N LEU A 275 8.48 -3.18 -14.43
CA LEU A 275 8.52 -3.30 -15.89
C LEU A 275 7.38 -2.51 -16.55
N SER A 276 6.17 -2.58 -16.00
CA SER A 276 5.01 -1.83 -16.48
C SER A 276 5.23 -0.32 -16.42
N VAL A 277 5.77 0.18 -15.32
CA VAL A 277 6.05 1.61 -15.15
C VAL A 277 7.17 2.06 -16.10
N MET A 278 8.26 1.29 -16.22
CA MET A 278 9.39 1.64 -17.09
C MET A 278 8.98 1.72 -18.57
N ALA A 279 8.05 0.89 -19.02
CA ALA A 279 7.50 0.98 -20.37
C ALA A 279 6.85 2.35 -20.65
N ALA A 280 6.20 2.97 -19.66
CA ALA A 280 5.57 4.29 -19.79
C ALA A 280 6.52 5.44 -19.44
N GLU A 281 7.28 5.32 -18.36
CA GLU A 281 8.12 6.38 -17.77
C GLU A 281 9.44 6.55 -18.51
N ASP A 282 10.10 5.44 -18.87
CA ASP A 282 11.47 5.44 -19.36
C ASP A 282 11.54 5.21 -20.88
N ILE A 283 10.61 4.45 -21.46
CA ILE A 283 10.48 4.28 -22.93
C ILE A 283 9.48 5.30 -23.50
N GLY A 284 8.26 5.29 -22.96
CA GLY A 284 7.23 6.27 -23.26
C GLY A 284 6.98 6.44 -24.76
N LEU A 285 6.99 7.69 -25.21
CA LEU A 285 6.73 8.03 -26.61
C LEU A 285 7.92 7.73 -27.54
N ALA A 286 9.09 7.35 -27.04
CA ALA A 286 10.18 6.93 -27.93
C ALA A 286 9.85 5.63 -28.67
N TYR A 287 9.06 4.75 -28.05
CA TYR A 287 8.57 3.52 -28.67
C TYR A 287 7.21 3.09 -28.05
N PRO A 288 6.08 3.66 -28.49
CA PRO A 288 4.78 3.46 -27.84
C PRO A 288 4.30 1.99 -27.77
N ASN A 289 4.69 1.18 -28.76
CA ASN A 289 4.34 -0.26 -28.80
C ASN A 289 4.96 -1.06 -27.64
N ALA A 290 5.94 -0.49 -26.91
CA ALA A 290 6.54 -1.15 -25.75
C ALA A 290 5.50 -1.46 -24.67
N LEU A 291 4.50 -0.58 -24.46
CA LEU A 291 3.44 -0.81 -23.48
C LEU A 291 2.65 -2.09 -23.77
N THR A 292 2.28 -2.31 -25.02
CA THR A 292 1.52 -3.49 -25.44
C THR A 292 2.36 -4.76 -25.30
N ILE A 293 3.62 -4.72 -25.75
CA ILE A 293 4.52 -5.88 -25.68
C ILE A 293 4.79 -6.26 -24.23
N VAL A 294 5.09 -5.27 -23.38
CA VAL A 294 5.35 -5.48 -21.95
C VAL A 294 4.13 -6.01 -21.23
N ASN A 295 2.93 -5.45 -21.48
CA ASN A 295 1.70 -5.94 -20.86
C ASN A 295 1.43 -7.40 -21.22
N SER A 296 1.52 -7.76 -22.51
CA SER A 296 1.34 -9.13 -22.97
C SER A 296 2.38 -10.08 -22.38
N GLY A 297 3.64 -9.66 -22.32
CA GLY A 297 4.72 -10.43 -21.71
C GLY A 297 4.52 -10.65 -20.20
N ILE A 298 4.08 -9.63 -19.47
CA ILE A 298 3.75 -9.73 -18.04
C ILE A 298 2.59 -10.68 -17.82
N GLU A 299 1.53 -10.58 -18.61
CA GLU A 299 0.38 -11.49 -18.52
C GLU A 299 0.81 -12.94 -18.76
N LEU A 300 1.68 -13.17 -19.75
CA LEU A 300 2.23 -14.50 -20.02
C LEU A 300 3.12 -15.00 -18.86
N ALA A 301 3.98 -14.15 -18.31
CA ALA A 301 4.82 -14.48 -17.17
C ALA A 301 3.98 -14.88 -15.93
N LEU A 302 2.91 -14.13 -15.65
CA LEU A 302 1.98 -14.42 -14.55
C LEU A 302 1.20 -15.73 -14.78
N LYS A 303 0.79 -16.01 -16.02
CA LYS A 303 0.08 -17.26 -16.37
C LYS A 303 0.97 -18.49 -16.23
N VAL A 304 2.23 -18.38 -16.62
CA VAL A 304 3.18 -19.50 -16.60
C VAL A 304 3.76 -19.72 -15.20
N GLY A 305 4.07 -18.65 -14.46
CA GLY A 305 4.67 -18.73 -13.13
C GLY A 305 6.16 -19.13 -13.14
N PHE A 306 6.80 -19.11 -11.97
CA PHE A 306 8.19 -19.57 -11.84
C PHE A 306 8.27 -21.10 -11.81
N PRO A 307 9.35 -21.70 -12.36
CA PRO A 307 10.57 -21.06 -12.85
C PRO A 307 10.50 -20.49 -14.28
N GLU A 308 9.62 -20.96 -15.16
CA GLU A 308 9.62 -20.64 -16.59
C GLU A 308 9.41 -19.15 -16.90
N ALA A 309 8.66 -18.44 -16.06
CA ALA A 309 8.45 -17.00 -16.18
C ALA A 309 9.76 -16.19 -16.16
N GLN A 310 10.86 -16.73 -15.63
CA GLN A 310 12.16 -16.06 -15.65
C GLN A 310 12.65 -15.75 -17.07
N ILE A 311 12.31 -16.62 -18.03
CA ILE A 311 12.70 -16.48 -19.44
C ILE A 311 11.95 -15.29 -20.05
N ILE A 312 10.64 -15.23 -19.82
CA ILE A 312 9.77 -14.16 -20.32
C ILE A 312 10.16 -12.82 -19.69
N LEU A 313 10.40 -12.79 -18.38
CA LEU A 313 10.83 -11.57 -17.69
C LEU A 313 12.20 -11.08 -18.16
N SER A 314 13.12 -11.99 -18.50
CA SER A 314 14.42 -11.66 -19.08
C SER A 314 14.26 -11.04 -20.47
N GLU A 315 13.42 -11.62 -21.33
CA GLU A 315 13.12 -11.08 -22.67
C GLU A 315 12.58 -9.65 -22.59
N ILE A 316 11.58 -9.41 -21.74
CA ILE A 316 11.00 -8.07 -21.54
C ILE A 316 12.05 -7.08 -21.00
N THR A 317 12.89 -7.54 -20.07
CA THR A 317 13.94 -6.71 -19.47
C THR A 317 14.97 -6.26 -20.51
N ILE A 318 15.48 -7.19 -21.32
CA ILE A 318 16.42 -6.90 -22.41
C ILE A 318 15.77 -5.99 -23.46
N TYR A 319 14.52 -6.28 -23.80
CA TYR A 319 13.73 -5.46 -24.72
C TYR A 319 13.65 -4.00 -24.25
N LEU A 320 13.22 -3.75 -23.01
CA LEU A 320 13.16 -2.39 -22.46
C LEU A 320 14.55 -1.74 -22.36
N ALA A 321 15.58 -2.48 -21.94
CA ALA A 321 16.93 -1.94 -21.81
C ALA A 321 17.49 -1.45 -23.16
N THR A 322 17.15 -2.12 -24.27
CA THR A 322 17.69 -1.81 -25.62
C THR A 322 16.86 -0.81 -26.43
N LEU A 323 15.66 -0.45 -25.99
CA LEU A 323 14.82 0.54 -26.68
C LEU A 323 15.30 1.99 -26.49
N PRO A 324 14.98 2.91 -27.42
CA PRO A 324 15.21 4.34 -27.22
C PRO A 324 14.42 4.83 -26.00
N LYS A 325 15.02 5.75 -25.24
CA LYS A 325 14.43 6.27 -23.99
C LYS A 325 13.70 7.58 -24.24
N SER A 326 12.56 7.76 -23.58
CA SER A 326 11.91 9.06 -23.43
C SER A 326 11.03 9.10 -22.20
N ASN A 327 11.27 10.11 -21.37
CA ASN A 327 10.43 10.44 -20.21
C ASN A 327 9.56 11.68 -20.46
N SER A 328 9.35 12.07 -21.72
CA SER A 328 8.59 13.27 -22.09
C SER A 328 7.15 13.27 -21.57
N ALA A 329 6.46 12.13 -21.63
CA ALA A 329 5.12 11.97 -21.11
C ALA A 329 5.09 12.05 -19.57
N TYR A 330 6.06 11.43 -18.90
CA TYR A 330 6.23 11.51 -17.45
C TYR A 330 6.48 12.96 -16.97
N ILE A 331 7.38 13.68 -17.64
CA ILE A 331 7.65 15.09 -17.33
C ILE A 331 6.40 15.95 -17.57
N ALA A 332 5.64 15.70 -18.65
CA ALA A 332 4.44 16.46 -18.96
C ALA A 332 3.40 16.39 -17.84
N ILE A 333 3.05 15.18 -17.37
CA ILE A 333 2.07 15.02 -16.29
C ILE A 333 2.60 15.52 -14.96
N LYS A 334 3.90 15.33 -14.68
CA LYS A 334 4.55 15.84 -13.47
C LYS A 334 4.48 17.36 -13.39
N ASN A 335 4.77 18.05 -14.48
CA ASN A 335 4.73 19.52 -14.54
C ASN A 335 3.30 20.05 -14.43
N ALA A 336 2.33 19.41 -15.10
CA ALA A 336 0.93 19.79 -14.98
C ALA A 336 0.41 19.62 -13.54
N THR A 337 0.73 18.49 -12.89
CA THR A 337 0.35 18.24 -11.48
C THR A 337 1.01 19.27 -10.55
N LYS A 338 2.28 19.59 -10.78
CA LYS A 338 2.98 20.61 -9.99
C LYS A 338 2.33 21.99 -10.11
N ASP A 339 1.87 22.38 -11.29
CA ASP A 339 1.21 23.68 -11.47
C ASP A 339 -0.12 23.73 -10.69
N LEU A 340 -0.89 22.63 -10.62
CA LEU A 340 -2.12 22.57 -9.82
C LEU A 340 -1.89 22.80 -8.31
N GLU A 341 -0.71 22.47 -7.81
CA GLU A 341 -0.34 22.65 -6.40
C GLU A 341 0.18 24.06 -6.08
N ASN A 342 0.73 24.78 -7.06
CA ASN A 342 1.59 25.95 -6.82
C ASN A 342 1.09 27.26 -7.43
N ILE A 343 0.17 27.24 -8.39
CA ILE A 343 -0.31 28.45 -9.06
C ILE A 343 -1.84 28.47 -9.18
N ASN A 344 -2.41 29.67 -9.35
CA ASN A 344 -3.79 29.80 -9.77
C ASN A 344 -3.90 29.33 -11.23
N PHE A 345 -4.63 28.23 -11.45
CA PHE A 345 -4.76 27.58 -12.74
C PHE A 345 -6.03 27.99 -13.51
N GLY A 346 -6.87 28.85 -12.92
CA GLY A 346 -8.12 29.30 -13.55
C GLY A 346 -9.20 28.23 -13.64
N ASP A 347 -10.27 28.55 -14.36
CA ASP A 347 -11.36 27.62 -14.65
C ASP A 347 -11.29 27.15 -16.11
N VAL A 348 -11.98 26.05 -16.44
CA VAL A 348 -12.08 25.54 -17.81
C VAL A 348 -12.63 26.65 -18.73
N PRO A 349 -12.05 26.90 -19.91
CA PRO A 349 -12.59 27.88 -20.86
C PRO A 349 -14.06 27.60 -21.20
N ASP A 350 -14.89 28.65 -21.28
CA ASP A 350 -16.34 28.50 -21.43
C ASP A 350 -16.77 27.80 -22.73
N HIS A 351 -15.96 27.91 -23.80
CA HIS A 351 -16.19 27.19 -25.05
C HIS A 351 -15.80 25.70 -25.00
N LEU A 352 -15.18 25.23 -23.93
CA LEU A 352 -14.88 23.82 -23.67
C LEU A 352 -15.79 23.19 -22.61
N LYS A 353 -16.52 24.00 -21.84
CA LYS A 353 -17.50 23.51 -20.86
C LYS A 353 -18.66 22.81 -21.55
N ASP A 354 -19.29 21.88 -20.85
CA ASP A 354 -20.51 21.25 -21.32
C ASP A 354 -21.59 22.32 -21.56
N SER A 355 -22.18 22.32 -22.75
CA SER A 355 -23.20 23.28 -23.18
C SER A 355 -24.57 22.64 -23.42
N HIS A 356 -24.73 21.35 -23.09
CA HIS A 356 -25.95 20.59 -23.37
C HIS A 356 -27.08 20.80 -22.34
N TYR A 357 -26.88 21.57 -21.27
CA TYR A 357 -27.92 21.82 -20.26
C TYR A 357 -28.73 23.10 -20.51
N TYR A 358 -29.97 23.10 -20.03
CA TYR A 358 -30.92 24.21 -20.17
C TYR A 358 -30.42 25.43 -19.38
N GLY A 359 -29.88 26.43 -20.09
CA GLY A 359 -29.30 27.65 -19.51
C GLY A 359 -27.88 27.99 -19.98
N ALA A 360 -27.16 27.05 -20.60
CA ALA A 360 -25.77 27.25 -21.04
C ALA A 360 -25.60 28.46 -21.99
N LYS A 361 -26.52 28.63 -22.98
CA LYS A 361 -26.49 29.78 -23.90
C LYS A 361 -26.67 31.13 -23.20
N ASN A 362 -27.44 31.19 -22.11
CA ASN A 362 -27.67 32.44 -21.36
C ASN A 362 -26.46 32.80 -20.47
N LEU A 363 -25.60 31.83 -20.16
CA LEU A 363 -24.36 32.00 -19.40
C LEU A 363 -23.15 32.24 -20.31
N GLY A 364 -23.33 32.32 -21.63
CA GLY A 364 -22.23 32.44 -22.59
C GLY A 364 -21.41 31.15 -22.78
N ILE A 365 -21.93 30.01 -22.32
CA ILE A 365 -21.27 28.70 -22.41
C ILE A 365 -21.61 28.05 -23.76
N GLY A 366 -20.58 27.75 -24.55
CA GLY A 366 -20.69 27.28 -25.93
C GLY A 366 -19.64 27.90 -26.86
N GLY A 367 -19.72 27.62 -28.17
CA GLY A 367 -18.75 28.16 -29.14
C GLY A 367 -17.50 27.28 -29.36
N TYR A 368 -17.55 26.02 -28.91
CA TYR A 368 -16.56 25.01 -29.24
C TYR A 368 -16.38 24.91 -30.76
N LYS A 369 -15.16 25.09 -31.25
CA LYS A 369 -14.84 24.79 -32.65
C LYS A 369 -14.47 23.32 -32.76
N TYR A 370 -15.31 22.53 -33.43
CA TYR A 370 -15.07 21.10 -33.58
C TYR A 370 -13.93 20.84 -34.60
N PRO A 371 -12.79 20.26 -34.19
CA PRO A 371 -11.60 20.20 -35.06
C PRO A 371 -11.81 19.47 -36.39
N HIS A 372 -12.69 18.47 -36.46
CA HIS A 372 -12.90 17.70 -37.68
C HIS A 372 -13.53 18.50 -38.82
N ASP A 373 -14.21 19.61 -38.52
CA ASP A 373 -14.80 20.51 -39.50
C ASP A 373 -13.77 21.46 -40.16
N PHE A 374 -12.54 21.49 -39.64
CA PHE A 374 -11.46 22.34 -40.13
C PHE A 374 -10.45 21.54 -40.95
N ASN A 375 -9.74 22.22 -41.85
CA ASN A 375 -8.67 21.62 -42.64
C ASN A 375 -7.63 20.94 -41.76
N ASN A 376 -7.12 19.78 -42.21
CA ASN A 376 -6.20 18.93 -41.46
C ASN A 376 -6.73 18.46 -40.09
N HIS A 377 -8.04 18.53 -39.86
CA HIS A 377 -8.69 18.24 -38.58
C HIS A 377 -8.11 19.03 -37.40
N TYR A 378 -7.68 20.27 -37.65
CA TYR A 378 -7.06 21.14 -36.66
C TYR A 378 -7.69 22.52 -36.67
N VAL A 379 -7.99 23.04 -35.47
CA VAL A 379 -8.42 24.42 -35.27
C VAL A 379 -7.59 25.09 -34.18
N SER A 380 -7.15 26.31 -34.47
CA SER A 380 -6.50 27.16 -33.47
C SER A 380 -7.57 27.77 -32.56
N GLN A 381 -7.64 27.26 -31.34
CA GLN A 381 -8.43 27.80 -30.23
C GLN A 381 -7.67 27.56 -28.92
N GLU A 382 -8.00 28.32 -27.88
CA GLU A 382 -7.40 28.15 -26.57
C GLU A 382 -7.99 26.91 -25.89
N TYR A 383 -7.15 25.93 -25.57
CA TYR A 383 -7.59 24.73 -24.84
C TYR A 383 -7.22 24.76 -23.35
N LEU A 384 -6.24 25.59 -22.99
CA LEU A 384 -5.87 25.85 -21.61
C LEU A 384 -6.61 27.10 -21.10
N PRO A 385 -6.85 27.20 -19.78
CA PRO A 385 -7.29 28.44 -19.14
C PRO A 385 -6.35 29.61 -19.45
N LYS A 386 -6.86 30.84 -19.37
CA LYS A 386 -6.09 32.06 -19.67
C LYS A 386 -4.83 32.18 -18.82
N GLU A 387 -4.93 31.74 -17.57
CA GLU A 387 -3.87 31.70 -16.57
C GLU A 387 -2.73 30.74 -16.97
N LEU A 388 -3.01 29.76 -17.85
CA LEU A 388 -2.07 28.74 -18.31
C LEU A 388 -1.77 28.83 -19.82
N LYS A 389 -2.19 29.90 -20.50
CA LYS A 389 -2.15 30.01 -21.97
C LYS A 389 -0.76 29.77 -22.59
N ASP A 390 0.32 30.12 -21.88
CA ASP A 390 1.70 30.02 -22.36
C ASP A 390 2.41 28.75 -21.84
N LYS A 391 1.71 27.89 -21.10
CA LYS A 391 2.29 26.67 -20.54
C LYS A 391 2.44 25.59 -21.62
N VAL A 392 3.63 24.99 -21.66
CA VAL A 392 3.94 23.84 -22.51
C VAL A 392 4.38 22.69 -21.62
N TYR A 393 3.49 21.71 -21.45
CA TYR A 393 3.78 20.54 -20.61
C TYR A 393 4.54 19.46 -21.38
N TYR A 394 4.12 19.17 -22.61
CA TYR A 394 4.75 18.17 -23.45
C TYR A 394 5.83 18.78 -24.34
N ILE A 395 7.07 18.36 -24.13
CA ILE A 395 8.22 18.70 -24.95
C ILE A 395 8.76 17.40 -25.54
N ALA A 396 8.63 17.24 -26.86
CA ALA A 396 9.13 16.10 -27.61
C ALA A 396 10.65 15.96 -27.45
N GLN A 397 11.14 14.73 -27.21
CA GLN A 397 12.57 14.44 -27.13
C GLN A 397 13.17 14.06 -28.49
N HIS A 398 14.50 14.02 -28.53
CA HIS A 398 15.30 13.72 -29.73
C HIS A 398 15.37 12.22 -30.02
N ASN A 399 14.21 11.63 -30.34
CA ASN A 399 14.11 10.27 -30.85
C ASN A 399 13.26 10.25 -32.12
N LYS A 400 13.42 9.21 -32.94
CA LYS A 400 12.78 9.11 -34.26
C LYS A 400 11.26 9.29 -34.21
N TYR A 401 10.58 8.71 -33.22
CA TYR A 401 9.13 8.76 -33.14
C TYR A 401 8.64 10.16 -32.76
N GLU A 402 9.17 10.74 -31.70
CA GLU A 402 8.77 12.07 -31.23
C GLU A 402 9.20 13.19 -32.18
N GLU A 403 10.33 13.04 -32.89
CA GLU A 403 10.70 13.98 -33.95
C GLU A 403 9.72 13.95 -35.12
N ASN A 404 9.24 12.76 -35.51
CA ASN A 404 8.23 12.63 -36.55
C ASN A 404 6.89 13.25 -36.09
N LEU A 405 6.49 13.03 -34.84
CA LEU A 405 5.32 13.68 -34.26
C LEU A 405 5.44 15.21 -34.27
N LYS A 406 6.61 15.72 -33.84
CA LYS A 406 6.89 17.16 -33.83
C LYS A 406 6.79 17.74 -35.24
N LYS A 407 7.45 17.13 -36.24
CA LYS A 407 7.39 17.57 -37.65
C LYS A 407 5.97 17.56 -38.20
N TYR A 408 5.21 16.50 -37.92
CA TYR A 408 3.81 16.38 -38.33
C TYR A 408 2.96 17.53 -37.79
N TRP A 409 3.03 17.80 -36.48
CA TRP A 409 2.26 18.87 -35.85
C TRP A 409 2.75 20.27 -36.20
N GLU A 410 4.04 20.48 -36.41
CA GLU A 410 4.58 21.73 -36.94
C GLU A 410 4.02 22.02 -38.35
N ASN A 411 3.89 20.99 -39.19
CA ASN A 411 3.33 21.16 -40.53
C ASN A 411 1.83 21.45 -40.49
N ILE A 412 1.05 20.75 -39.66
CA ILE A 412 -0.39 21.01 -39.52
C ILE A 412 -0.64 22.42 -38.96
N LYS A 413 0.11 22.83 -37.94
CA LYS A 413 -0.07 24.12 -37.25
C LYS A 413 0.48 25.32 -38.03
N LYS A 414 1.21 25.12 -39.13
CA LYS A 414 1.65 26.20 -40.03
C LYS A 414 0.51 26.80 -40.85
N PHE A 415 -0.53 26.04 -41.13
CA PHE A 415 -1.72 26.50 -41.86
C PHE A 415 -2.70 27.21 -40.92
N LYS A 416 -2.23 28.26 -40.25
CA LYS A 416 -3.03 29.11 -39.35
C LYS A 416 -4.08 29.91 -40.10
#